data_AF-A0A5N0V8I9-F1
#
_entry.id   AF-A0A5N0V8I9-F1
#
_cell.length_a   1.000
_cell.length_b   1.000
_cell.length_c   1.000
_cell.angle_alpha   90.00
_cell.angle_beta   90.00
_cell.angle_gamma   90.00
#
_symmetry.space_group_name_H-M   'P 1'
#
loop_
_entity.id
_entity.type
_entity.pdbx_description
1 polymer ?
#
loop_
_entity_poly.entity_id
_entity_poly.type
_entity_poly.pdbx_seq_one_letter_code
_entity_poly.pdbx_strand_id
1 'polypeptide(L)'
;MTDDDRLEMDPTETSKRLARLQAAGEDLQTAWQRIRGQIENPGKVNLGPLGAQFMSKYPDVKDAYFKVMDGNGTSDSPAFGEKYRQWAEFGDQCVTLYRETEERAAEEYGR
;
A
#
# COMPACT_ATOMS: atom_id res chain seq x y z
N MET A 1 -17.16 5.89 35.34
CA MET A 1 -16.48 5.70 34.05
C MET A 1 -17.54 5.85 33.00
N THR A 2 -17.50 6.93 32.24
CA THR A 2 -18.49 7.23 31.19
C THR A 2 -18.17 6.40 29.96
N ASP A 3 -19.20 5.91 29.25
CA ASP A 3 -19.09 5.04 28.06
C ASP A 3 -18.28 5.63 26.88
N ASP A 4 -17.80 6.88 26.99
CA ASP A 4 -16.93 7.58 26.03
C ASP A 4 -15.53 6.97 25.85
N ASP A 5 -15.07 6.11 26.76
CA ASP A 5 -13.74 5.46 26.68
C ASP A 5 -13.76 4.12 25.92
N ARG A 6 -14.92 3.66 25.42
CA ARG A 6 -15.00 2.42 24.64
C ARG A 6 -14.59 2.69 23.21
N LEU A 7 -13.44 2.16 22.82
CA LEU A 7 -13.06 2.06 21.41
C LEU A 7 -14.08 1.14 20.70
N GLU A 8 -15.15 1.69 20.14
CA GLU A 8 -16.14 0.95 19.36
C GLU A 8 -15.54 0.59 17.98
N MET A 9 -14.62 -0.37 17.98
CA MET A 9 -14.14 -0.99 16.76
C MET A 9 -14.94 -2.27 16.52
N ASP A 10 -15.69 -2.35 15.40
CA ASP A 10 -16.19 -3.64 14.91
C ASP A 10 -15.01 -4.41 14.30
N PRO A 11 -14.52 -5.49 14.94
CA PRO A 11 -13.35 -6.21 14.46
C PRO A 11 -13.61 -6.86 13.09
N THR A 12 -14.83 -7.27 12.81
CA THR A 12 -15.21 -7.95 11.57
C THR A 12 -15.21 -6.98 10.40
N GLU A 13 -15.84 -5.81 10.57
CA GLU A 13 -15.85 -4.77 9.55
C GLU A 13 -14.44 -4.18 9.34
N THR A 14 -13.65 -4.04 10.40
CA THR A 14 -12.27 -3.57 10.31
C THR A 14 -11.40 -4.54 9.51
N SER A 15 -11.43 -5.85 9.80
CA SER A 15 -10.73 -6.86 8.99
C SER A 15 -11.18 -6.85 7.52
N LYS A 16 -12.47 -6.66 7.22
CA LYS A 16 -12.94 -6.54 5.83
C LYS A 16 -12.33 -5.34 5.11
N ARG A 17 -12.19 -4.20 5.80
CA ARG A 17 -11.55 -3.00 5.22
C ARG A 17 -10.07 -3.22 4.97
N LEU A 18 -9.37 -3.91 5.86
CA LEU A 18 -7.95 -4.26 5.71
C LEU A 18 -7.74 -5.25 4.55
N ALA A 19 -8.61 -6.25 4.40
CA ALA A 19 -8.58 -7.15 3.25
C ALA A 19 -8.78 -6.40 1.92
N ARG A 20 -9.66 -5.39 1.88
CA ARG A 20 -9.81 -4.52 0.70
C ARG A 20 -8.56 -3.68 0.43
N LEU A 21 -7.88 -3.20 1.47
CA LEU A 21 -6.63 -2.46 1.35
C LEU A 21 -5.53 -3.33 0.75
N GLN A 22 -5.42 -4.58 1.20
CA GLN A 22 -4.49 -5.56 0.64
C GLN A 22 -4.79 -5.81 -0.85
N ALA A 23 -6.05 -6.08 -1.20
CA ALA A 23 -6.45 -6.32 -2.60
C ALA A 23 -6.13 -5.12 -3.50
N ALA A 24 -6.36 -3.89 -3.02
CA ALA A 24 -5.99 -2.69 -3.77
C ALA A 24 -4.47 -2.58 -4.03
N GLY A 25 -3.64 -3.02 -3.08
CA GLY A 25 -2.19 -3.11 -3.26
C GLY A 25 -1.77 -4.12 -4.34
N GLU A 26 -2.43 -5.28 -4.38
CA GLU A 26 -2.21 -6.32 -5.38
C GLU A 26 -2.65 -5.88 -6.79
N ASP A 27 -3.80 -5.22 -6.89
CA ASP A 27 -4.30 -4.63 -8.13
C ASP A 27 -3.34 -3.56 -8.66
N LEU A 28 -2.86 -2.69 -7.78
CA LEU A 28 -1.89 -1.65 -8.14
C LEU A 28 -0.58 -2.27 -8.64
N GLN A 29 -0.04 -3.26 -7.93
CA GLN A 29 1.19 -3.95 -8.34
C GLN A 29 1.02 -4.61 -9.71
N THR A 30 -0.13 -5.25 -9.93
CA THR A 30 -0.45 -5.91 -11.20
C THR A 30 -0.54 -4.89 -12.35
N ALA A 31 -1.24 -3.78 -12.14
CA ALA A 31 -1.33 -2.69 -13.12
C ALA A 31 0.05 -2.09 -13.42
N TRP A 32 0.87 -1.89 -12.38
CA TRP A 32 2.23 -1.40 -12.52
C TRP A 32 3.09 -2.33 -13.38
N GLN A 33 3.14 -3.64 -13.09
CA GLN A 33 3.93 -4.59 -13.87
C GLN A 33 3.51 -4.65 -15.36
N ARG A 34 2.22 -4.45 -15.65
CA ARG A 34 1.72 -4.41 -17.05
C ARG A 34 2.24 -3.21 -17.84
N ILE A 35 2.35 -2.04 -17.20
CA ILE A 35 2.73 -0.79 -17.88
C ILE A 35 4.23 -0.49 -17.78
N ARG A 36 4.92 -1.03 -16.76
CA ARG A 36 6.32 -0.74 -16.44
C ARG A 36 7.24 -0.87 -17.65
N GLY A 37 7.14 -1.95 -18.41
CA GLY A 37 7.99 -2.18 -19.59
C GLY A 37 7.77 -1.15 -20.71
N GLN A 38 6.56 -0.60 -20.83
CA GLN A 38 6.24 0.44 -21.82
C GLN A 38 6.79 1.80 -21.39
N ILE A 39 6.89 2.07 -20.09
CA ILE A 39 7.52 3.28 -19.55
C ILE A 39 9.06 3.13 -19.55
N GLU A 40 9.58 1.93 -19.36
CA GLU A 40 11.01 1.67 -19.49
C GLU A 40 11.48 1.92 -20.93
N ASN A 41 10.66 1.49 -21.89
CA ASN A 41 10.93 1.60 -23.32
C ASN A 41 9.72 2.22 -24.04
N PRO A 42 9.62 3.56 -24.11
CA PRO A 42 8.48 4.26 -24.74
C PRO A 42 8.36 4.08 -26.25
N GLY A 43 9.18 3.21 -26.86
CA GLY A 43 9.21 2.96 -28.29
C GLY A 43 9.85 4.11 -29.08
N LYS A 44 9.46 4.24 -30.35
CA LYS A 44 10.04 5.24 -31.27
C LYS A 44 9.41 6.61 -31.02
N VAL A 45 10.14 7.48 -30.33
CA VAL A 45 9.85 8.92 -30.29
C VAL A 45 10.52 9.59 -31.49
N ASN A 46 9.76 10.40 -32.24
CA ASN A 46 10.33 11.16 -33.36
C ASN A 46 11.33 12.21 -32.81
N LEU A 47 12.61 12.11 -33.18
CA LEU A 47 13.70 12.96 -32.68
C LEU A 47 13.73 14.36 -33.32
N GLY A 48 12.62 14.82 -33.92
CA GLY A 48 12.45 16.24 -34.21
C GLY A 48 12.57 17.11 -32.94
N PRO A 49 12.60 18.44 -33.07
CA PRO A 49 12.92 19.35 -31.95
C PRO A 49 12.10 19.12 -30.68
N LEU A 50 10.80 18.80 -30.82
CA LEU A 50 9.93 18.51 -29.68
C LEU A 50 10.22 17.15 -29.02
N GLY A 51 10.50 16.12 -29.81
CA GLY A 51 10.84 14.80 -29.25
C GLY A 51 12.23 14.77 -28.62
N ALA A 52 13.19 15.54 -29.13
CA ALA A 52 14.48 15.74 -28.49
C ALA A 52 14.34 16.43 -27.12
N GLN A 53 13.50 17.47 -27.02
CA GLN A 53 13.20 18.11 -25.73
C GLN A 53 12.48 17.17 -24.77
N PHE A 54 11.50 16.39 -25.24
CA PHE A 54 10.83 15.38 -24.43
C PHE A 54 11.83 14.34 -23.89
N MET A 55 12.63 13.75 -24.77
CA MET A 55 13.61 12.71 -24.40
C MET A 55 14.73 13.25 -23.51
N SER A 56 15.00 14.56 -23.51
CA SER A 56 15.95 15.16 -22.56
C SER A 56 15.45 15.14 -21.10
N LYS A 57 14.13 15.16 -20.88
CA LYS A 57 13.51 15.18 -19.54
C LYS A 57 12.93 13.82 -19.13
N TYR A 58 12.66 12.96 -20.11
CA TYR A 58 12.02 11.67 -19.89
C TYR A 58 12.76 10.78 -18.89
N PRO A 59 14.11 10.66 -18.90
CA PRO A 59 14.84 9.85 -17.93
C PRO A 59 14.55 10.26 -16.48
N ASP A 60 14.58 11.55 -16.16
CA ASP A 60 14.36 12.05 -14.80
C ASP A 60 12.94 11.72 -14.31
N VAL A 61 11.95 11.91 -15.18
CA VAL A 61 10.55 11.60 -14.86
C VAL A 61 10.35 10.10 -14.70
N LYS A 62 10.91 9.29 -15.61
CA LYS A 62 10.88 7.84 -15.56
C LYS A 62 11.49 7.32 -14.25
N ASP A 63 12.68 7.79 -13.90
CA ASP A 63 13.39 7.35 -12.70
C ASP A 63 12.64 7.75 -11.42
N ALA A 64 12.01 8.93 -11.40
CA ALA A 64 11.14 9.34 -10.30
C ALA A 64 9.92 8.40 -10.14
N TYR A 65 9.26 8.02 -11.24
CA TYR A 65 8.16 7.06 -11.22
C TYR A 65 8.60 5.69 -10.71
N PHE A 66 9.74 5.19 -11.20
CA PHE A 66 10.26 3.87 -10.83
C PHE A 66 10.64 3.86 -9.35
N LYS A 67 11.29 4.91 -8.85
CA LYS A 67 11.60 5.05 -7.42
C LYS A 67 10.37 4.99 -6.52
N VAL A 68 9.25 5.56 -6.94
CA VAL A 68 8.00 5.53 -6.16
C VAL A 68 7.38 4.13 -6.22
N MET A 69 7.25 3.57 -7.42
CA MET A 69 6.48 2.34 -7.64
C MET A 69 7.26 1.07 -7.26
N ASP A 70 8.53 0.97 -7.68
CA ASP A 70 9.42 -0.15 -7.35
C ASP A 70 10.03 -0.01 -5.94
N GLY A 71 9.92 1.17 -5.33
CA GLY A 71 10.67 1.51 -4.13
C GLY A 71 12.14 1.81 -4.46
N ASN A 72 12.99 1.90 -3.45
CA ASN A 72 14.42 2.20 -3.64
C ASN A 72 15.32 0.96 -3.46
N GLY A 73 14.75 -0.25 -3.39
CA GLY A 73 15.48 -1.50 -3.18
C GLY A 73 15.97 -1.74 -1.74
N THR A 74 15.55 -0.90 -0.78
CA THR A 74 15.82 -1.11 0.65
C THR A 74 14.57 -1.60 1.36
N SER A 75 14.76 -2.36 2.44
CA SER A 75 13.68 -2.81 3.32
C SER A 75 12.86 -1.64 3.89
N ASP A 76 13.45 -0.45 3.97
CA ASP A 76 12.85 0.77 4.52
C ASP A 76 11.96 1.53 3.52
N SER A 77 12.03 1.19 2.23
CA SER A 77 11.18 1.82 1.22
C SER A 77 10.73 0.79 0.18
N PRO A 78 9.82 -0.12 0.59
CA PRO A 78 9.27 -1.14 -0.27
C PRO A 78 8.50 -0.54 -1.45
N ALA A 79 8.23 -1.39 -2.44
CA ALA A 79 7.39 -1.05 -3.58
C ALA A 79 6.04 -0.50 -3.09
N PHE A 80 5.45 0.44 -3.83
CA PHE A 80 4.27 1.14 -3.34
C PHE A 80 3.07 0.21 -3.09
N GLY A 81 2.88 -0.81 -3.94
CA GLY A 81 1.87 -1.85 -3.71
C GLY A 81 2.14 -2.72 -2.47
N GLU A 82 3.41 -2.91 -2.09
CA GLU A 82 3.79 -3.64 -0.88
C GLU A 82 3.50 -2.83 0.40
N LYS A 83 3.52 -1.50 0.35
CA LYS A 83 3.10 -0.65 1.49
C LYS A 83 1.65 -0.91 1.89
N TYR A 84 0.76 -1.10 0.93
CA TYR A 84 -0.65 -1.43 1.18
C TYR A 84 -0.79 -2.77 1.93
N ARG A 85 0.03 -3.75 1.57
CA ARG A 85 0.08 -5.05 2.25
C ARG A 85 0.56 -4.90 3.69
N GLN A 86 1.67 -4.19 3.90
CA GLN A 86 2.22 -3.94 5.24
C GLN A 86 1.22 -3.20 6.15
N TRP A 87 0.53 -2.19 5.62
CA TRP A 87 -0.51 -1.48 6.38
C TRP A 87 -1.70 -2.38 6.72
N ALA A 88 -2.12 -3.25 5.80
CA ALA A 88 -3.16 -4.23 6.07
C ALA A 88 -2.75 -5.22 7.18
N GLU A 89 -1.52 -5.75 7.10
CA GLU A 89 -0.95 -6.67 8.09
C GLU A 89 -0.84 -6.03 9.49
N PHE A 90 -0.33 -4.79 9.59
CA PHE A 90 -0.27 -4.09 10.87
C PHE A 90 -1.67 -3.81 11.43
N GLY A 91 -2.63 -3.46 10.57
CA GLY A 91 -4.02 -3.30 10.98
C GLY A 91 -4.62 -4.61 11.53
N ASP A 92 -4.36 -5.73 10.87
CA ASP A 92 -4.89 -7.04 11.29
C ASP A 92 -4.28 -7.49 12.63
N GLN A 93 -3.00 -7.18 12.87
CA GLN A 93 -2.37 -7.38 14.17
C GLN A 93 -3.04 -6.56 15.28
N CYS A 94 -3.37 -5.29 15.01
CA CYS A 94 -4.12 -4.46 15.97
C CYS A 94 -5.53 -5.03 16.24
N VAL A 95 -6.24 -5.49 15.21
CA VAL A 95 -7.57 -6.11 15.38
C VAL A 95 -7.49 -7.39 16.21
N THR A 96 -6.43 -8.19 16.00
CA THR A 96 -6.19 -9.42 16.76
C THR A 96 -5.94 -9.10 18.23
N LEU A 97 -5.05 -8.15 18.52
CA LEU A 97 -4.75 -7.70 19.89
C LEU A 97 -6.00 -7.16 20.62
N TYR A 98 -6.86 -6.45 19.90
CA TYR A 98 -8.12 -5.96 20.44
C TYR A 98 -9.03 -7.12 20.87
N ARG A 99 -9.24 -8.12 20.01
CA ARG A 99 -10.05 -9.30 20.32
C ARG A 99 -9.51 -10.08 21.50
N GLU A 100 -8.20 -10.33 21.53
CA GLU A 100 -7.54 -11.02 22.65
C GLU A 100 -7.70 -10.26 23.97
N THR A 101 -7.67 -8.93 23.93
CA THR A 101 -7.86 -8.08 25.11
C THR A 101 -9.31 -8.11 25.59
N GLU A 102 -10.29 -8.07 24.68
CA GLU A 102 -11.71 -8.22 25.03
C GLU A 102 -12.02 -9.60 25.64
N GLU A 103 -11.47 -10.67 25.06
CA GLU A 103 -11.63 -12.03 25.58
C GLU A 103 -11.07 -12.15 27.00
N ARG A 104 -9.85 -11.65 27.24
CA ARG A 104 -9.24 -11.66 28.58
C ARG A 104 -10.02 -10.81 29.59
N ALA A 105 -10.51 -9.64 29.18
CA ALA A 105 -11.33 -8.81 30.05
C ALA A 105 -12.67 -9.49 30.40
N ALA A 106 -13.29 -10.19 29.45
CA ALA A 106 -14.49 -10.97 29.70
C ALA A 106 -14.23 -12.13 30.68
N GLU A 107 -13.07 -12.77 30.63
CA GLU A 107 -12.66 -13.82 31.59
C GLU A 107 -12.38 -13.26 33.00
N GLU A 108 -11.73 -12.10 33.10
CA GLU A 108 -11.34 -11.49 34.39
C GLU A 108 -12.50 -10.81 35.12
N TYR A 109 -13.42 -10.17 34.39
CA TYR A 109 -14.49 -9.34 34.96
C TYR A 109 -15.91 -9.91 34.73
N GLY A 110 -16.03 -11.05 34.06
CA GLY A 110 -17.30 -11.74 33.76
C GLY A 110 -17.75 -12.80 34.80
N ARG A 111 -17.13 -12.84 35.99
CA ARG A 111 -17.63 -13.56 37.18
C ARG A 111 -18.28 -12.60 38.15
#